data_AF-A0A1Q8IKG3-F1
#
_entry.id   AF-A0A1Q8IKG3-F1
#
_cell.length_a   1.000
_cell.length_b   1.000
_cell.length_c   1.000
_cell.angle_alpha   90.00
_cell.angle_beta   90.00
_cell.angle_gamma   90.00
#
_symmetry.space_group_name_H-M   'P 1'
#
loop_
_entity.id
_entity.type
_entity.pdbx_description
1 polymer ?
#
loop_
_entity_poly.entity_id
_entity_poly.type
_entity_poly.pdbx_seq_one_letter_code
_entity_poly.pdbx_strand_id
1 'polypeptide(L)'
;RKELTLESGGAFIQMKDGSITLGGPLDLFLKVITIQKKGKASQGPNFDVLPSGKVGDTSNFLEIVHHYDDLEPVKDAPYTVRLSDGATLSGTLDATGFARLEGVPRGKATVELSEDARQWAGEPKRPNADSDAATDAQSAINLVRKFLS
;
A
#
# COMPACT_ATOMS: atom_id res chain seq x y z
N ARG A 1 19.37 -34.27 46.60
CA ARG A 1 18.42 -33.18 46.27
C ARG A 1 17.52 -32.96 47.48
N LYS A 2 17.03 -31.74 47.69
CA LYS A 2 16.07 -31.45 48.77
C LYS A 2 14.66 -31.65 48.23
N GLU A 3 13.82 -32.34 48.98
CA GLU A 3 12.37 -32.49 48.74
C GLU A 3 11.61 -31.77 49.87
N LEU A 4 10.37 -31.37 49.60
CA LEU A 4 9.50 -30.74 50.59
C LEU A 4 8.12 -31.41 50.54
N THR A 5 7.66 -31.88 51.71
CA THR A 5 6.33 -32.46 51.90
C THR A 5 5.61 -31.69 53.01
N LEU A 6 4.41 -31.20 52.72
CA LEU A 6 3.47 -30.68 53.70
C LEU A 6 2.35 -31.72 53.87
N GLU A 7 2.15 -32.24 55.08
CA GLU A 7 1.20 -33.33 55.32
C GLU A 7 0.32 -33.08 56.55
N SER A 8 -0.92 -33.59 56.49
CA SER A 8 -1.85 -33.63 57.61
C SER A 8 -2.96 -34.64 57.33
N GLY A 9 -3.25 -35.53 58.29
CA GLY A 9 -4.36 -36.48 58.19
C GLY A 9 -4.31 -37.42 56.97
N GLY A 10 -3.11 -37.74 56.47
CA GLY A 10 -2.91 -38.57 55.28
C GLY A 10 -3.02 -37.84 53.94
N ALA A 11 -3.40 -36.56 53.93
CA ALA A 11 -3.29 -35.69 52.76
C ALA A 11 -1.91 -35.02 52.71
N PHE A 12 -1.40 -34.76 51.51
CA PHE A 12 -0.08 -34.17 51.33
C PHE A 12 0.05 -33.30 50.06
N ILE A 13 1.01 -32.37 50.13
CA ILE A 13 1.57 -31.63 49.00
C ILE A 13 3.05 -31.95 48.95
N GLN A 14 3.52 -32.55 47.84
CA GLN A 14 4.91 -32.94 47.66
C GLN A 14 5.54 -32.20 46.49
N MET A 15 6.73 -31.64 46.72
CA MET A 15 7.61 -31.07 45.69
C MET A 15 8.85 -31.97 45.54
N LYS A 16 8.90 -32.73 44.45
CA LYS A 16 9.96 -33.72 44.19
C LYS A 16 10.22 -33.87 42.69
N ASP A 17 11.50 -33.97 42.33
CA ASP A 17 11.96 -34.25 40.96
C ASP A 17 11.34 -33.36 39.87
N GLY A 18 11.11 -32.09 40.19
CA GLY A 18 10.52 -31.11 39.28
C GLY A 18 9.00 -31.19 39.14
N SER A 19 8.34 -32.03 39.95
CA SER A 19 6.89 -32.20 39.98
C SER A 19 6.29 -31.68 41.30
N ILE A 20 5.03 -31.25 41.23
CA ILE A 20 4.18 -30.97 42.38
C ILE A 20 3.06 -32.01 42.40
N THR A 21 2.93 -32.75 43.51
CA THR A 21 1.91 -33.79 43.68
C THR A 21 0.99 -33.42 44.84
N LEU A 22 -0.33 -33.45 44.59
CA LEU A 22 -1.37 -33.28 45.59
C LEU A 22 -2.08 -34.63 45.77
N GLY A 23 -2.13 -35.17 46.98
CA GLY A 23 -2.70 -36.49 47.24
C GLY A 23 -3.33 -36.63 48.61
N GLY A 24 -4.20 -37.63 48.77
CA GLY A 24 -4.86 -37.95 50.04
C GLY A 24 -5.87 -39.10 49.89
N PRO A 25 -6.44 -39.58 51.01
CA PRO A 25 -7.38 -40.71 51.01
C PRO A 25 -8.78 -40.38 50.50
N LEU A 26 -9.12 -39.08 50.36
CA LEU A 26 -10.43 -38.59 49.94
C LEU A 26 -10.30 -37.70 48.68
N ASP A 27 -11.43 -37.16 48.22
CA ASP A 27 -11.52 -36.30 47.05
C ASP A 27 -10.71 -34.99 47.18
N LEU A 28 -10.09 -34.57 46.07
CA LEU A 28 -9.39 -33.29 45.97
C LEU A 28 -10.34 -32.20 45.43
N PHE A 29 -10.76 -31.29 46.31
CA PHE A 29 -11.59 -30.15 45.91
C PHE A 29 -10.75 -28.94 45.48
N LEU A 30 -10.94 -28.50 44.23
CA LEU A 30 -10.31 -27.28 43.69
C LEU A 30 -11.36 -26.16 43.58
N LYS A 31 -11.32 -25.19 44.51
CA LYS A 31 -12.21 -24.02 44.46
C LYS A 31 -11.53 -22.88 43.69
N VAL A 32 -11.75 -22.82 42.38
CA VAL A 32 -11.10 -21.86 41.47
C VAL A 32 -12.09 -21.34 40.41
N ILE A 33 -11.84 -20.14 39.87
CA ILE A 33 -12.64 -19.58 38.77
C ILE A 33 -12.28 -20.26 37.43
N THR A 34 -11.01 -20.58 37.21
CA THR A 34 -10.55 -21.24 35.96
C THR A 34 -9.35 -22.14 36.23
N ILE A 35 -9.37 -23.36 35.68
CA ILE A 35 -8.19 -24.24 35.61
C ILE A 35 -7.59 -24.10 34.22
N GLN A 36 -6.40 -23.49 34.12
CA GLN A 36 -5.67 -23.45 32.85
C GLN A 36 -4.83 -24.72 32.67
N LYS A 37 -5.30 -25.63 31.83
CA LYS A 37 -4.53 -26.79 31.36
C LYS A 37 -3.76 -26.43 30.09
N LYS A 38 -2.76 -25.55 30.20
CA LYS A 38 -1.89 -25.23 29.05
C LYS A 38 -0.87 -26.34 28.85
N GLY A 39 -1.00 -27.09 27.76
CA GLY A 39 0.06 -27.99 27.28
C GLY A 39 1.28 -27.20 26.79
N LYS A 40 2.39 -27.91 26.50
CA LYS A 40 3.57 -27.29 25.88
C LYS A 40 3.16 -26.67 24.54
N ALA A 41 3.20 -25.35 24.43
CA ALA A 41 3.01 -24.67 23.16
C ALA A 41 4.31 -24.79 22.35
N SER A 42 4.29 -25.54 21.25
CA SER A 42 5.34 -25.46 20.25
C SER A 42 5.04 -24.26 19.36
N GLN A 43 5.77 -23.17 19.56
CA GLN A 43 5.81 -22.06 18.61
C GLN A 43 6.89 -22.43 17.59
N GLY A 44 6.49 -23.02 16.47
CA GLY A 44 7.39 -23.17 15.33
C GLY A 44 7.78 -21.78 14.82
N PRO A 45 9.02 -21.56 14.35
CA PRO A 45 9.36 -20.32 13.68
C PRO A 45 8.42 -20.11 12.49
N ASN A 46 7.74 -18.96 12.48
CA ASN A 46 7.03 -18.50 11.30
C ASN A 46 8.08 -17.97 10.32
N PHE A 47 8.52 -18.80 9.38
CA PHE A 47 9.37 -18.35 8.30
C PHE A 47 8.48 -17.83 7.16
N ASP A 48 8.80 -16.65 6.65
CA ASP A 48 8.30 -16.22 5.35
C ASP A 48 8.79 -17.25 4.31
N VAL A 49 7.85 -18.01 3.74
CA VAL A 49 8.16 -19.04 2.75
C VAL A 49 8.73 -18.35 1.51
N LEU A 50 9.95 -18.71 1.12
CA LEU A 50 10.52 -18.25 -0.15
C LEU A 50 9.62 -18.71 -1.32
N PRO A 51 9.40 -17.87 -2.34
CA PRO A 51 8.58 -18.25 -3.49
C PRO A 51 9.17 -19.51 -4.13
N SER A 52 8.36 -20.57 -4.27
CA SER A 52 8.84 -21.91 -4.64
C SER A 52 9.15 -22.09 -6.13
N GLY A 53 9.08 -21.00 -6.90
CA GLY A 53 9.25 -21.00 -8.35
C GLY A 53 8.13 -21.69 -9.12
N LYS A 54 7.05 -22.11 -8.44
CA LYS A 54 5.86 -22.69 -9.08
C LYS A 54 5.12 -21.61 -9.89
N VAL A 55 4.52 -22.01 -11.01
CA VAL A 55 3.66 -21.14 -11.81
C VAL A 55 2.49 -20.69 -10.93
N GLY A 56 2.47 -19.40 -10.57
CA GLY A 56 1.48 -18.80 -9.66
C GLY A 56 2.05 -18.29 -8.33
N ASP A 57 3.29 -18.66 -7.96
CA ASP A 57 3.92 -18.20 -6.70
C ASP A 57 4.49 -16.78 -6.79
N THR A 58 4.78 -16.28 -7.99
CA THR A 58 5.26 -14.91 -8.19
C THR A 58 4.10 -13.98 -8.46
N SER A 59 3.84 -13.06 -7.53
CA SER A 59 3.00 -11.88 -7.79
C SER A 59 3.57 -11.12 -9.00
N ASN A 60 2.76 -10.91 -10.03
CA ASN A 60 3.16 -10.02 -11.13
C ASN A 60 2.73 -8.60 -10.79
N PHE A 61 3.35 -7.63 -11.47
CA PHE A 61 3.02 -6.23 -11.32
C PHE A 61 2.84 -5.56 -12.68
N LEU A 62 2.16 -4.42 -12.68
CA LEU A 62 2.02 -3.53 -13.83
C LEU A 62 2.50 -2.14 -13.42
N GLU A 63 3.41 -1.56 -14.20
CA GLU A 63 3.89 -0.19 -14.01
C GLU A 63 3.37 0.69 -15.14
N ILE A 64 2.89 1.88 -14.76
CA ILE A 64 2.34 2.89 -15.65
C ILE A 64 3.24 4.12 -15.53
N VAL A 65 3.70 4.61 -16.67
CA VAL A 65 4.55 5.80 -16.79
C VAL A 65 3.92 6.70 -17.85
N HIS A 66 3.48 7.89 -17.46
CA HIS A 66 2.80 8.83 -18.35
C HIS A 66 3.48 10.20 -18.31
N HIS A 67 4.11 10.56 -19.43
CA HIS A 67 4.85 11.79 -19.61
C HIS A 67 4.45 12.43 -20.93
N TYR A 68 4.56 13.75 -21.00
CA TYR A 68 4.49 14.51 -22.24
C TYR A 68 5.75 14.28 -23.10
N ASP A 69 5.74 14.74 -24.34
CA ASP A 69 6.85 14.60 -25.30
C ASP A 69 8.15 15.27 -24.83
N ASP A 70 8.05 16.26 -23.95
CA ASP A 70 9.17 16.97 -23.30
C ASP A 70 9.68 16.28 -22.02
N LEU A 71 9.16 15.09 -21.71
CA LEU A 71 9.42 14.33 -20.48
C LEU A 71 8.89 15.00 -19.21
N GLU A 72 8.02 16.01 -19.30
CA GLU A 72 7.27 16.43 -18.12
C GLU A 72 6.27 15.35 -17.71
N PRO A 73 6.19 14.99 -16.42
CA PRO A 73 5.25 13.98 -15.94
C PRO A 73 3.81 14.50 -16.01
N VAL A 74 2.88 13.64 -16.41
CA VAL A 74 1.44 13.90 -16.31
C VAL A 74 1.01 13.63 -14.87
N LYS A 75 0.92 14.67 -14.05
CA LYS A 75 0.77 14.55 -12.59
C LYS A 75 -0.69 14.40 -12.20
N ASP A 76 -0.92 13.63 -11.14
CA ASP A 76 -2.23 13.52 -10.48
C ASP A 76 -3.37 13.11 -11.45
N ALA A 77 -3.02 12.51 -12.59
CA ALA A 77 -3.97 12.10 -13.60
C ALA A 77 -4.64 10.78 -13.20
N PRO A 78 -5.98 10.68 -13.27
CA PRO A 78 -6.66 9.43 -13.01
C PRO A 78 -6.40 8.42 -14.14
N TYR A 79 -6.30 7.16 -13.78
CA TYR A 79 -6.15 6.05 -14.72
C TYR A 79 -7.12 4.92 -14.39
N THR A 80 -7.46 4.14 -15.42
CA THR A 80 -8.23 2.90 -15.29
C THR A 80 -7.55 1.78 -16.06
N VAL A 81 -7.43 0.61 -15.44
CA VAL A 81 -6.85 -0.60 -16.01
C VAL A 81 -7.91 -1.69 -16.06
N ARG A 82 -8.18 -2.21 -17.25
CA ARG A 82 -9.01 -3.40 -17.46
C ARG A 82 -8.10 -4.60 -17.66
N LEU A 83 -8.17 -5.56 -16.74
CA LEU A 83 -7.38 -6.78 -16.72
C LEU A 83 -8.04 -7.89 -17.55
N SER A 84 -7.24 -8.89 -17.96
CA SER A 84 -7.71 -10.01 -18.80
C SER A 84 -8.77 -10.91 -18.14
N ASP A 85 -8.82 -10.91 -16.81
CA ASP A 85 -9.83 -11.64 -16.03
C ASP A 85 -11.16 -10.86 -15.89
N GLY A 86 -11.23 -9.65 -16.45
CA GLY A 86 -12.38 -8.75 -16.37
C GLY A 86 -12.35 -7.81 -15.17
N ALA A 87 -11.38 -7.92 -14.26
CA ALA A 87 -11.23 -6.97 -13.17
C ALA A 87 -10.87 -5.57 -13.70
N THR A 88 -11.41 -4.54 -13.08
CA THR A 88 -11.10 -3.15 -13.38
C THR A 88 -10.48 -2.50 -12.16
N LEU A 89 -9.30 -1.93 -12.31
CA LEU A 89 -8.57 -1.20 -11.28
C LEU A 89 -8.52 0.28 -11.67
N SER A 90 -8.71 1.17 -10.72
CA SER A 90 -8.59 2.61 -10.95
C SER A 90 -7.70 3.24 -9.87
N GLY A 91 -7.02 4.31 -10.24
CA GLY A 91 -6.16 5.05 -9.34
C GLY A 91 -5.75 6.40 -9.93
N THR A 92 -4.78 7.03 -9.30
CA THR A 92 -4.23 8.31 -9.71
C THR A 92 -2.71 8.17 -9.83
N LEU A 93 -2.12 8.73 -10.88
CA LEU A 93 -0.67 8.83 -11.00
C LEU A 93 -0.11 9.75 -9.91
N ASP A 94 1.12 9.48 -9.48
CA ASP A 94 1.80 10.37 -8.54
C ASP A 94 2.37 11.62 -9.23
N ALA A 95 3.09 12.45 -8.46
CA ALA A 95 3.73 13.67 -8.94
C ALA A 95 4.83 13.44 -10.01
N THR A 96 5.22 12.19 -10.26
CA THR A 96 6.16 11.77 -11.30
C THR A 96 5.47 11.09 -12.49
N GLY A 97 4.13 11.12 -12.55
CA GLY A 97 3.38 10.48 -13.62
C GLY A 97 3.47 8.96 -13.56
N PHE A 98 3.68 8.40 -12.36
CA PHE A 98 3.91 6.98 -12.14
C PHE A 98 2.78 6.33 -11.33
N ALA A 99 2.50 5.07 -11.65
CA ALA A 99 1.73 4.17 -10.78
C ALA A 99 2.21 2.73 -10.90
N ARG A 100 2.12 1.98 -9.80
CA ARG A 100 2.45 0.56 -9.75
C ARG A 100 1.32 -0.23 -9.12
N LEU A 101 0.90 -1.28 -9.82
CA LEU A 101 -0.14 -2.21 -9.40
C LEU A 101 0.50 -3.57 -9.13
N GLU A 102 0.36 -4.05 -7.89
CA GLU A 102 0.83 -5.37 -7.47
C GLU A 102 -0.27 -6.42 -7.64
N GLY A 103 0.12 -7.69 -7.74
CA GLY A 103 -0.83 -8.81 -7.78
C GLY A 103 -1.61 -8.90 -9.09
N VAL A 104 -1.07 -8.36 -10.18
CA VAL A 104 -1.74 -8.34 -11.47
C VAL A 104 -1.74 -9.77 -12.07
N PRO A 105 -2.91 -10.31 -12.48
CA PRO A 105 -2.98 -11.58 -13.17
C PRO A 105 -2.17 -11.58 -14.47
N ARG A 106 -1.61 -12.72 -14.84
CA ARG A 106 -0.90 -12.85 -16.12
C ARG A 106 -1.90 -12.72 -17.26
N GLY A 107 -1.64 -11.82 -18.19
CA GLY A 107 -2.47 -11.66 -19.37
C GLY A 107 -2.34 -10.27 -19.98
N LYS A 108 -3.24 -9.98 -20.92
CA LYS A 108 -3.32 -8.65 -21.52
C LYS A 108 -4.08 -7.72 -20.58
N ALA A 109 -3.66 -6.47 -20.51
CA ALA A 109 -4.40 -5.40 -19.83
C ALA A 109 -4.55 -4.22 -20.79
N THR A 110 -5.66 -3.51 -20.66
CA THR A 110 -5.90 -2.24 -21.36
C THR A 110 -5.84 -1.11 -20.33
N VAL A 111 -5.02 -0.11 -20.59
CA VAL A 111 -4.84 1.06 -19.71
C VAL A 111 -5.44 2.28 -20.39
N GLU A 112 -6.36 2.95 -19.70
CA GLU A 112 -6.95 4.23 -20.07
C GLU A 112 -6.37 5.30 -19.15
N LEU A 113 -5.67 6.28 -19.74
CA LEU A 113 -5.03 7.39 -19.05
C LEU A 113 -5.85 8.66 -19.29
N SER A 114 -6.08 9.43 -18.23
CA SER A 114 -6.75 10.72 -18.31
C SER A 114 -5.75 11.88 -18.38
N GLU A 115 -6.27 13.11 -18.45
CA GLU A 115 -5.48 14.34 -18.52
C GLU A 115 -4.80 14.69 -17.19
N ASP A 116 -3.73 15.49 -17.28
CA ASP A 116 -3.07 16.11 -16.13
C ASP A 116 -4.04 17.03 -15.39
N ALA A 117 -4.05 16.96 -14.06
CA ALA A 117 -4.90 17.82 -13.25
C ALA A 117 -4.46 19.31 -13.28
N ARG A 118 -3.23 19.60 -13.72
CA ARG A 118 -2.71 20.95 -13.86
C ARG A 118 -3.44 21.69 -14.98
N GLN A 119 -3.93 22.89 -14.68
CA GLN A 119 -4.46 23.78 -15.69
C GLN A 119 -3.33 24.24 -16.61
N TRP A 120 -3.51 24.08 -17.92
CA TRP A 120 -2.57 24.62 -18.90
C TRP A 120 -2.50 26.15 -18.79
N ALA A 121 -1.32 26.65 -18.42
CA ALA A 121 -0.97 28.05 -18.60
C ALA A 121 -0.32 28.19 -19.98
N GLY A 122 -1.05 28.78 -20.93
CA GLY A 122 -0.49 29.11 -22.25
C GLY A 122 0.76 29.99 -22.12
N GLU A 123 1.57 30.02 -23.17
CA GLU A 123 2.73 30.93 -23.19
C GLU A 123 2.29 32.35 -22.83
N PRO A 124 3.05 33.07 -21.99
CA PRO A 124 2.78 34.47 -21.75
C PRO A 124 2.75 35.19 -23.10
N LYS A 125 1.72 36.01 -23.32
CA LYS A 125 1.59 36.78 -24.56
C LYS A 125 2.90 37.54 -24.80
N ARG A 126 3.61 37.15 -25.85
CA ARG A 126 4.81 37.86 -26.29
C ARG A 126 4.36 39.26 -26.73
N PRO A 127 4.96 40.34 -26.20
CA PRO A 127 4.73 41.68 -26.74
C PRO A 127 5.06 41.64 -28.23
N ASN A 128 4.13 42.04 -29.09
CA ASN A 128 4.46 42.18 -30.50
C ASN A 128 5.34 43.43 -30.65
N ALA A 129 6.64 43.25 -30.87
CA ALA A 129 7.59 44.35 -31.06
C ALA A 129 7.24 45.22 -32.29
N ASP A 130 6.48 44.68 -33.24
CA ASP A 130 6.04 45.41 -34.42
C ASP A 130 4.76 46.22 -34.16
N SER A 131 3.94 45.78 -33.20
CA SER A 131 2.71 46.45 -32.78
C SER A 131 2.42 46.30 -31.29
N ASP A 132 2.78 47.29 -30.48
CA ASP A 132 2.15 47.44 -29.17
C ASP A 132 0.63 47.49 -29.34
N ALA A 133 -0.11 46.89 -28.41
CA ALA A 133 -1.55 47.00 -28.40
C ALA A 133 -1.93 48.49 -28.33
N ALA A 134 -2.67 48.98 -29.33
CA ALA A 134 -3.14 50.35 -29.32
C ALA A 134 -3.98 50.59 -28.06
N THR A 135 -3.56 51.54 -27.24
CA THR A 135 -4.21 51.87 -25.97
C THR A 135 -5.44 52.76 -26.15
N ASP A 136 -5.61 53.33 -27.34
CA ASP A 136 -6.68 54.25 -27.70
C ASP A 136 -6.91 54.29 -29.24
N ALA A 137 -7.95 54.98 -29.68
CA ALA A 137 -8.34 55.05 -31.09
C ALA A 137 -7.28 55.76 -31.97
N GLN A 138 -6.57 56.76 -31.43
CA GLN A 138 -5.58 57.52 -32.19
C GLN A 138 -4.30 56.71 -32.40
N SER A 139 -3.85 56.00 -31.36
CA SER A 139 -2.73 55.05 -31.46
C SER A 139 -3.05 53.89 -32.40
N ALA A 140 -4.29 53.41 -32.45
CA ALA A 140 -4.73 52.38 -33.41
C ALA A 140 -4.63 52.86 -34.87
N ILE A 141 -5.12 54.08 -35.16
CA ILE A 141 -5.06 54.66 -36.51
C ILE A 141 -3.61 54.82 -36.97
N ASN A 142 -2.73 55.29 -36.08
CA ASN A 142 -1.31 55.48 -36.39
C ASN A 142 -0.59 54.15 -36.65
N LEU A 143 -0.93 53.11 -35.89
CA LEU A 143 -0.38 51.77 -36.06
C LEU A 143 -0.76 51.18 -37.42
N VAL A 144 -2.03 51.30 -37.83
CA VAL A 144 -2.49 50.82 -39.15
C VAL A 144 -1.76 51.54 -40.28
N ARG A 145 -1.54 52.85 -40.17
CA ARG A 145 -0.80 53.61 -41.18
C ARG A 145 0.66 53.15 -41.32
N LYS A 146 1.34 52.84 -40.21
CA LYS A 146 2.72 52.31 -40.20
C LYS A 146 2.85 51.00 -40.98
N PHE A 147 1.84 50.13 -40.96
CA PHE A 147 1.87 48.85 -41.69
C PHE A 147 1.40 48.94 -43.14
N LEU A 148 0.77 50.04 -43.54
CA LEU A 148 0.25 50.24 -44.89
C LEU A 148 1.16 51.14 -45.77
N SER A 149 2.30 51.59 -45.24
CA SER A 149 3.36 52.32 -45.95
C SER A 149 4.54 51.43 -46.27
#